data_AF-A0A8H3ZT94-F1
#
_entry.id   AF-A0A8H3ZT94-F1
#
_cell.length_a   1.000
_cell.length_b   1.000
_cell.length_c   1.000
_cell.angle_alpha   90.00
_cell.angle_beta   90.00
_cell.angle_gamma   90.00
#
_symmetry.space_group_name_H-M   'P 1'
#
loop_
_entity.id
_entity.type
_entity.pdbx_description
1 polymer ?
#
loop_
_entity_poly.entity_id
_entity_poly.type
_entity_poly.pdbx_seq_one_letter_code
_entity_poly.pdbx_strand_id
1 'polypeptide(L)'
;MSVAIIVFDHRRRLIGLPDSYESLIQKARAEFNLGDADLLVQFTPPFLDQEVELDPTAYHAIPNESILLFSKLHSQQTTDPEPKRKRTKTGKAPQPTSSFVVHVKTSITPVLPLHPMFLLCGGKPAIYLMSPTKLSVSVDVTLTQHWGFSTLYPIVKPAIVSGKSRVMWQVSVCPDGTLETLGASGTKLQCSYLFWEAEAFADGCVAPEYSADYPFNPQSPHLCLKGPPAHILSFDNFLPYLDKVLQTLTLTPAMRTEFIVYWLPNFMKIRDRGQDIAFDFVPQSDFQKVAHLEIEPRPDTVARVFLIFRGAFKQTHGQKTLAELEAIDWSARIGIDVAGMKDTGTFRALEWGGMEVITV
;
A
#
# COMPACT_ATOMS: atom_id res chain seq x y z
N MET A 1 19.72 23.24 0.46
CA MET A 1 18.85 23.85 -0.55
C MET A 1 17.74 22.87 -0.81
N SER A 2 16.47 23.25 -0.60
CA SER A 2 15.36 22.35 -0.84
C SER A 2 15.21 22.12 -2.34
N VAL A 3 14.88 20.88 -2.73
CA VAL A 3 14.72 20.49 -4.13
C VAL A 3 13.35 19.86 -4.35
N ALA A 4 12.87 19.90 -5.59
CA ALA A 4 11.64 19.22 -5.99
C ALA A 4 11.78 18.69 -7.41
N ILE A 5 11.06 17.61 -7.71
CA ILE A 5 10.91 17.11 -9.07
C ILE A 5 9.63 17.71 -9.64
N ILE A 6 9.75 18.55 -10.67
CA ILE A 6 8.60 19.01 -11.44
C ILE A 6 8.38 18.08 -12.63
N VAL A 7 7.11 17.78 -12.91
CA VAL A 7 6.68 16.88 -13.98
C VAL A 7 5.64 17.59 -14.82
N PHE A 8 5.82 17.59 -16.14
CA PHE A 8 4.79 18.01 -17.10
C PHE A 8 4.75 17.00 -18.22
N ASP A 9 3.57 16.42 -18.47
CA ASP A 9 3.39 15.32 -19.43
C ASP A 9 4.34 14.15 -19.12
N HIS A 10 5.28 13.81 -20.01
CA HIS A 10 6.28 12.76 -19.77
C HIS A 10 7.66 13.28 -19.36
N ARG A 11 7.82 14.60 -19.24
CA ARG A 11 9.11 15.24 -18.97
C ARG A 11 9.26 15.61 -17.50
N ARG A 12 10.49 15.49 -16.98
CA ARG A 12 10.82 15.79 -15.58
C ARG A 12 12.05 16.66 -15.46
N ARG A 13 12.10 17.48 -14.41
CA ARG A 13 13.26 18.30 -14.04
C ARG A 13 13.41 18.31 -12.52
N LEU A 14 14.62 18.06 -12.05
CA LEU A 14 15.00 18.36 -10.67
C LEU A 14 15.35 19.84 -10.60
N ILE A 15 14.64 20.59 -9.78
CA ILE A 15 14.87 22.02 -9.58
C ILE A 15 15.17 22.30 -8.10
N GLY A 16 15.92 23.36 -7.83
CA GLY A 16 15.85 23.99 -6.51
C GLY A 16 14.44 24.54 -6.32
N LEU A 17 13.80 24.20 -5.21
CA LEU A 17 12.46 24.67 -4.90
C LEU A 17 12.52 26.20 -4.70
N PRO A 18 11.83 27.00 -5.52
CA PRO A 18 11.88 28.46 -5.41
C PRO A 18 11.29 28.98 -4.09
N ASP A 19 11.41 30.28 -3.85
CA ASP A 19 10.90 30.89 -2.61
C ASP A 19 9.40 31.22 -2.68
N SER A 20 8.76 31.08 -3.84
CA SER A 20 7.33 31.37 -4.01
C SER A 20 6.65 30.51 -5.07
N TYR A 21 5.32 30.38 -4.95
CA TYR A 21 4.47 29.70 -5.93
C TYR A 21 4.61 30.32 -7.33
N GLU A 22 4.62 31.65 -7.45
CA GLU A 22 4.78 32.34 -8.73
C GLU A 22 6.13 32.01 -9.39
N SER A 23 7.20 31.97 -8.59
CA SER A 23 8.53 31.59 -9.07
C SER A 23 8.57 30.13 -9.50
N LEU A 24 7.85 29.23 -8.80
CA LEU A 24 7.68 27.84 -9.22
C LEU A 24 6.98 27.73 -10.58
N ILE A 25 5.90 28.48 -10.79
CA ILE A 25 5.16 28.50 -12.06
C ILE A 25 6.06 29.00 -13.20
N GLN A 26 6.79 30.10 -12.99
CA GLN A 26 7.72 30.64 -13.98
C GLN A 26 8.86 29.67 -14.29
N LYS A 27 9.39 28.99 -13.27
CA LYS A 27 10.40 27.95 -13.44
C LYS A 27 9.86 26.81 -14.30
N ALA A 28 8.65 26.31 -14.01
CA ALA A 28 8.03 25.26 -14.80
C ALA A 28 7.79 25.67 -16.27
N ARG A 29 7.33 26.91 -16.50
CA ARG A 29 7.16 27.46 -17.86
C ARG A 29 8.47 27.49 -18.64
N ALA A 30 9.56 27.94 -18.02
CA ALA A 30 10.87 27.98 -18.64
C ALA A 30 11.42 26.55 -18.91
N GLU A 31 11.32 25.65 -17.93
CA GLU A 31 11.86 24.29 -18.02
C GLU A 31 11.14 23.41 -19.05
N PHE A 32 9.85 23.66 -19.28
CA PHE A 32 9.00 22.87 -20.17
C PHE A 32 8.54 23.63 -21.43
N ASN A 33 8.99 24.87 -21.65
CA ASN A 33 8.61 25.73 -22.78
C ASN A 33 7.07 25.90 -22.91
N LEU A 34 6.39 26.25 -21.82
CA LEU A 34 4.92 26.24 -21.76
C LEU A 34 4.24 27.57 -22.12
N GLY A 35 5.01 28.63 -22.38
CA GLY A 35 4.47 29.98 -22.63
C GLY A 35 3.63 30.47 -21.44
N ASP A 36 2.59 31.27 -21.73
CA ASP A 36 1.69 31.84 -20.72
C ASP A 36 0.51 30.91 -20.35
N ALA A 37 0.65 29.60 -20.56
CA ALA A 37 -0.41 28.66 -20.20
C ALA A 37 -0.78 28.76 -18.71
N ASP A 38 -2.08 28.66 -18.42
CA ASP A 38 -2.57 28.47 -17.06
C ASP A 38 -2.24 27.05 -16.61
N LEU A 39 -1.52 26.95 -15.50
CA LEU A 39 -1.01 25.70 -14.98
C LEU A 39 -1.70 25.36 -13.67
N LEU A 40 -2.19 24.13 -13.60
CA LEU A 40 -2.58 23.46 -12.36
C LEU A 40 -1.34 22.77 -11.80
N VAL A 41 -1.10 22.93 -10.50
CA VAL A 41 -0.04 22.21 -9.80
C VAL A 41 -0.68 21.26 -8.81
N GLN A 42 -0.28 20.01 -8.86
CA GLN A 42 -0.78 18.97 -7.98
C GLN A 42 0.37 18.22 -7.34
N PHE A 43 0.14 17.67 -6.15
CA PHE A 43 1.10 16.82 -5.48
C PHE A 43 0.39 15.89 -4.51
N THR A 44 1.06 14.83 -4.08
CA THR A 44 0.59 14.01 -2.96
C THR A 44 1.28 14.49 -1.69
N PRO A 45 0.58 15.19 -0.79
CA PRO A 45 1.18 15.67 0.44
C PRO A 45 1.46 14.49 1.39
N PRO A 46 2.49 14.62 2.25
CA PRO A 46 2.76 13.89 3.46
C PRO A 46 1.70 12.89 3.81
N PHE A 47 0.67 13.50 4.41
CA PHE A 47 -0.47 13.02 5.18
C PHE A 47 -1.67 12.52 4.37
N LEU A 48 -1.60 12.46 3.03
CA LEU A 48 -2.72 12.07 2.19
C LEU A 48 -2.32 11.06 1.12
N ASP A 49 -3.11 10.01 0.93
CA ASP A 49 -2.89 9.01 -0.13
C ASP A 49 -3.51 9.39 -1.48
N GLN A 50 -3.90 10.66 -1.63
CA GLN A 50 -4.54 11.22 -2.80
C GLN A 50 -3.76 12.43 -3.29
N GLU A 51 -3.77 12.63 -4.60
CA GLU A 51 -3.25 13.84 -5.22
C GLU A 51 -4.19 15.00 -4.97
N VAL A 52 -3.64 16.14 -4.55
CA VAL A 52 -4.39 17.38 -4.31
C VAL A 52 -3.83 18.49 -5.16
N GLU A 53 -4.69 19.44 -5.52
CA GLU A 53 -4.27 20.72 -6.07
C GLU A 53 -3.54 21.54 -5.00
N LEU A 54 -2.38 22.08 -5.37
CA LEU A 54 -1.59 22.96 -4.54
C LEU A 54 -2.19 24.37 -4.58
N ASP A 55 -2.82 24.78 -3.48
CA ASP A 55 -3.21 26.17 -3.30
C ASP A 55 -1.94 27.06 -3.16
N PRO A 56 -1.88 28.23 -3.83
CA PRO A 56 -0.73 29.13 -3.76
C PRO A 56 -0.35 29.55 -2.33
N THR A 57 -1.32 29.67 -1.41
CA THR A 57 -1.08 30.04 -0.01
C THR A 57 -0.43 28.92 0.80
N ALA A 58 -0.56 27.67 0.34
CA ALA A 58 0.02 26.48 0.96
C ALA A 58 1.41 26.12 0.38
N TYR A 59 1.99 26.96 -0.47
CA TYR A 59 3.28 26.69 -1.13
C TYR A 59 4.40 26.26 -0.17
N HIS A 60 4.50 26.93 0.98
CA HIS A 60 5.55 26.63 1.96
C HIS A 60 5.34 25.31 2.72
N ALA A 61 4.19 24.66 2.54
CA ALA A 61 3.92 23.33 3.09
C ALA A 61 4.46 22.19 2.22
N ILE A 62 5.01 22.49 1.03
CA ILE A 62 5.61 21.48 0.14
C ILE A 62 6.85 20.91 0.83
N PRO A 63 6.88 19.60 1.13
CA PRO A 63 8.07 18.95 1.67
C PRO A 63 9.26 19.00 0.72
N ASN A 64 10.46 18.94 1.27
CA ASN A 64 11.66 18.70 0.47
C ASN A 64 11.52 17.40 -0.32
N GLU A 65 12.07 17.35 -1.54
CA GLU A 65 12.05 16.19 -2.44
C GLU A 65 10.65 15.77 -2.95
N SER A 66 9.66 16.66 -2.82
CA SER A 66 8.32 16.44 -3.40
C SER A 66 8.32 16.34 -4.92
N ILE A 67 7.35 15.59 -5.44
CA ILE A 67 6.99 15.55 -6.86
C ILE A 67 5.81 16.49 -7.08
N LEU A 68 5.98 17.48 -7.96
CA LEU A 68 4.95 18.43 -8.34
C LEU A 68 4.52 18.15 -9.79
N LEU A 69 3.26 17.79 -9.97
CA LEU A 69 2.64 17.46 -11.24
C LEU A 69 1.97 18.71 -11.82
N PHE A 70 2.41 19.11 -13.01
CA PHE A 70 1.88 20.25 -13.74
C PHE A 70 0.99 19.78 -14.88
N SER A 71 -0.19 20.39 -15.00
CA SER A 71 -1.09 20.20 -16.14
C SER A 71 -1.64 21.54 -16.63
N LYS A 72 -2.06 21.61 -17.91
CA LYS A 72 -2.67 22.83 -18.47
C LYS A 72 -4.16 22.87 -18.14
N LEU A 73 -4.62 24.01 -17.62
CA LEU A 73 -6.05 24.26 -17.45
C LEU A 73 -6.69 24.42 -18.84
N HIS A 74 -7.63 23.56 -19.19
CA HIS A 74 -8.42 23.74 -20.42
C HIS A 74 -9.58 24.69 -20.12
N SER A 75 -9.59 25.87 -20.76
CA SER A 75 -10.76 26.75 -20.74
C SER A 75 -11.91 26.05 -21.47
N GLN A 76 -12.89 25.51 -20.75
CA GLN A 76 -14.16 25.15 -21.37
C GLN A 76 -14.87 26.43 -21.82
N GLN A 77 -14.91 26.66 -23.12
CA GLN A 77 -15.76 27.67 -23.73
C GLN A 77 -17.20 27.14 -23.69
N THR A 78 -17.95 27.47 -22.65
CA THR A 78 -19.41 27.25 -22.62
C THR A 78 -20.07 28.23 -23.58
N THR A 79 -20.32 27.80 -24.81
CA THR A 79 -21.34 28.39 -25.67
C THR A 79 -22.68 27.76 -25.33
N ASP A 80 -23.50 28.44 -24.53
CA ASP A 80 -24.93 28.17 -24.43
C ASP A 80 -25.67 29.48 -24.79
N PRO A 81 -26.65 29.48 -25.72
CA PRO A 81 -27.25 30.71 -26.21
C PRO A 81 -28.25 31.27 -25.19
N GLU A 82 -28.05 32.53 -24.84
CA GLU A 82 -28.86 33.30 -23.89
C GLU A 82 -30.33 33.44 -24.36
N PRO A 83 -31.34 33.13 -23.53
CA PRO A 83 -32.73 33.41 -23.89
C PRO A 83 -33.11 34.85 -23.53
N LYS A 84 -33.55 35.59 -24.56
CA LYS A 84 -34.08 36.96 -24.47
C LYS A 84 -35.11 37.10 -23.35
N ARG A 85 -34.86 37.98 -22.37
CA ARG A 85 -35.87 38.40 -21.38
C ARG A 85 -36.14 39.92 -21.45
N LYS A 86 -37.40 40.23 -21.76
CA LYS A 86 -37.98 41.57 -21.80
C LYS A 86 -37.94 42.26 -20.43
N ARG A 87 -37.62 43.56 -20.46
CA ARG A 87 -37.72 44.53 -19.37
C ARG A 87 -39.17 44.77 -18.95
N THR A 88 -39.42 44.79 -17.64
CA THR A 88 -40.41 45.68 -17.02
C THR A 88 -40.00 46.04 -15.58
N LYS A 89 -40.10 47.33 -15.26
CA LYS A 89 -39.77 47.96 -13.96
C LYS A 89 -40.93 47.80 -12.97
N THR A 90 -40.61 47.77 -11.67
CA THR A 90 -41.03 48.72 -10.58
C THR A 90 -41.25 48.00 -9.25
N GLY A 91 -40.80 48.58 -8.13
CA GLY A 91 -41.44 48.39 -6.81
C GLY A 91 -40.52 48.19 -5.62
N LYS A 92 -40.46 49.22 -4.77
CA LYS A 92 -39.77 49.41 -3.47
C LYS A 92 -40.00 48.30 -2.40
N ALA A 93 -39.01 48.16 -1.50
CA ALA A 93 -38.96 47.30 -0.31
C ALA A 93 -40.04 47.57 0.77
N PRO A 94 -40.26 46.60 1.69
CA PRO A 94 -39.72 46.75 3.05
C PRO A 94 -39.14 45.46 3.68
N GLN A 95 -38.23 45.64 4.65
CA GLN A 95 -37.71 44.64 5.60
C GLN A 95 -38.79 44.19 6.61
N PRO A 96 -38.69 42.99 7.22
CA PRO A 96 -37.88 42.83 8.43
C PRO A 96 -36.88 41.67 8.38
N THR A 97 -35.80 41.90 9.12
CA THR A 97 -34.70 41.01 9.49
C THR A 97 -35.14 39.75 10.23
N SER A 98 -34.64 38.60 9.79
CA SER A 98 -34.41 37.44 10.67
C SER A 98 -32.99 36.95 10.41
N SER A 99 -32.10 37.30 11.34
CA SER A 99 -30.75 36.75 11.46
C SER A 99 -30.82 35.49 12.31
N PHE A 100 -30.45 34.34 11.77
CA PHE A 100 -30.13 33.17 12.57
C PHE A 100 -28.64 33.18 12.88
N VAL A 101 -28.32 33.39 14.15
CA VAL A 101 -26.98 33.22 14.70
C VAL A 101 -26.89 31.77 15.21
N VAL A 102 -26.03 30.96 14.62
CA VAL A 102 -25.64 29.67 15.19
C VAL A 102 -24.54 29.93 16.20
N HIS A 103 -24.85 29.84 17.50
CA HIS A 103 -23.83 29.74 18.53
C HIS A 103 -23.32 28.30 18.61
N VAL A 104 -22.21 28.02 17.94
CA VAL A 104 -21.44 26.79 18.21
C VAL A 104 -20.61 27.06 19.46
N LYS A 105 -21.02 26.43 20.57
CA LYS A 105 -20.23 26.40 21.82
C LYS A 105 -19.08 25.41 21.61
N THR A 106 -17.92 25.87 21.17
CA THR A 106 -16.69 25.08 21.19
C THR A 106 -16.10 25.07 22.59
N SER A 107 -16.38 24.03 23.37
CA SER A 107 -15.48 23.61 24.45
C SER A 107 -14.59 22.49 23.89
N ILE A 108 -13.45 22.87 23.33
CA ILE A 108 -12.40 21.93 22.94
C ILE A 108 -11.30 22.07 24.01
N THR A 109 -11.25 21.10 24.92
CA THR A 109 -10.02 20.77 25.64
C THR A 109 -8.95 20.37 24.62
N PRO A 110 -7.68 20.79 24.76
CA PRO A 110 -6.67 20.49 23.78
C PRO A 110 -6.34 19.00 23.86
N VAL A 111 -6.93 18.21 22.96
CA VAL A 111 -6.46 16.86 22.67
C VAL A 111 -5.24 17.05 21.78
N LEU A 112 -4.15 16.38 22.16
CA LEU A 112 -2.84 16.38 21.49
C LEU A 112 -2.96 16.38 19.95
N PRO A 113 -2.03 17.04 19.23
CA PRO A 113 -2.04 17.02 17.77
C PRO A 113 -1.86 15.58 17.30
N LEU A 114 -2.93 15.00 16.72
CA LEU A 114 -2.89 13.80 15.91
C LEU A 114 -1.98 14.10 14.72
N HIS A 115 -0.70 13.78 14.85
CA HIS A 115 0.14 13.57 13.69
C HIS A 115 -0.49 12.41 12.93
N PRO A 116 -0.85 12.55 11.64
CA PRO A 116 -1.16 11.41 10.80
C PRO A 116 0.10 10.57 10.72
N MET A 117 0.16 9.55 11.57
CA MET A 117 1.22 8.55 11.55
C MET A 117 0.97 7.71 10.29
N PHE A 118 1.92 7.70 9.37
CA PHE A 118 1.95 6.70 8.31
C PHE A 118 2.19 5.34 8.95
N LEU A 119 1.13 4.61 9.27
CA LEU A 119 1.28 3.22 9.69
C LEU A 119 1.55 2.40 8.44
N LEU A 120 2.76 1.86 8.34
CA LEU A 120 3.08 0.84 7.34
C LEU A 120 2.18 -0.36 7.59
N CYS A 121 1.46 -0.77 6.55
CA CYS A 121 0.53 -1.90 6.65
C CYS A 121 1.14 -3.15 6.00
N GLY A 122 1.29 -4.20 6.79
CA GLY A 122 1.39 -5.56 6.27
C GLY A 122 0.03 -5.99 5.73
N GLY A 123 -0.16 -5.82 4.42
CA GLY A 123 -1.43 -5.96 3.72
C GLY A 123 -1.70 -7.38 3.23
N LYS A 124 -2.92 -7.85 3.48
CA LYS A 124 -3.52 -9.12 3.03
C LYS A 124 -2.61 -10.36 3.09
N PRO A 125 -2.04 -10.73 4.24
CA PRO A 125 -1.80 -12.14 4.52
C PRO A 125 -3.09 -12.99 4.38
N ALA A 126 -3.21 -13.72 3.28
CA ALA A 126 -4.27 -14.69 3.00
C ALA A 126 -3.72 -16.11 3.14
N ILE A 127 -4.26 -16.88 4.08
CA ILE A 127 -3.84 -18.25 4.43
C ILE A 127 -4.85 -19.25 3.86
N TYR A 128 -4.40 -20.00 2.85
CA TYR A 128 -5.11 -21.11 2.23
C TYR A 128 -4.65 -22.42 2.86
N LEU A 129 -5.61 -23.29 3.19
CA LEU A 129 -5.35 -24.63 3.70
C LEU A 129 -5.86 -25.65 2.68
N MET A 130 -5.04 -26.61 2.30
CA MET A 130 -5.35 -27.58 1.25
C MET A 130 -5.09 -28.98 1.78
N SER A 131 -6.10 -29.82 1.83
CA SER A 131 -6.01 -31.19 2.35
C SER A 131 -6.72 -32.16 1.41
N PRO A 132 -6.21 -33.37 1.14
CA PRO A 132 -6.94 -34.37 0.33
C PRO A 132 -8.18 -34.91 1.06
N THR A 133 -8.24 -34.76 2.39
CA THR A 133 -9.33 -35.25 3.23
C THR A 133 -9.85 -34.15 4.14
N LYS A 134 -11.11 -34.26 4.57
CA LYS A 134 -11.67 -33.30 5.53
C LYS A 134 -10.91 -33.38 6.86
N LEU A 135 -10.49 -32.22 7.38
CA LEU A 135 -9.63 -32.12 8.56
C LEU A 135 -10.10 -30.98 9.48
N SER A 136 -9.95 -31.12 10.79
CA SER A 136 -10.11 -30.01 11.75
C SER A 136 -8.75 -29.40 12.03
N VAL A 137 -8.63 -28.08 11.90
CA VAL A 137 -7.37 -27.36 11.94
C VAL A 137 -7.48 -26.13 12.84
N SER A 138 -6.50 -25.95 13.72
CA SER A 138 -6.23 -24.72 14.44
C SER A 138 -5.15 -23.93 13.72
N VAL A 139 -5.40 -22.65 13.48
CA VAL A 139 -4.41 -21.73 12.89
C VAL A 139 -4.16 -20.61 13.87
N ASP A 140 -2.91 -20.43 14.28
CA ASP A 140 -2.46 -19.41 15.21
C ASP A 140 -1.48 -18.46 14.54
N VAL A 141 -1.75 -17.15 14.65
CA VAL A 141 -0.83 -16.12 14.21
C VAL A 141 -0.50 -15.22 15.39
N THR A 142 0.80 -15.12 15.70
CA THR A 142 1.32 -14.22 16.73
C THR A 142 2.27 -13.20 16.10
N LEU A 143 1.92 -11.92 16.21
CA LEU A 143 2.72 -10.80 15.72
C LEU A 143 3.71 -10.34 16.78
N THR A 144 4.86 -9.82 16.35
CA THR A 144 5.78 -9.09 17.24
C THR A 144 5.12 -7.84 17.82
N GLN A 145 5.70 -7.26 18.88
CA GLN A 145 5.22 -6.02 19.50
C GLN A 145 5.18 -4.80 18.55
N HIS A 146 5.85 -4.91 17.40
CA HIS A 146 5.95 -3.87 16.39
C HIS A 146 4.78 -3.88 15.39
N TRP A 147 3.93 -4.91 15.44
CA TRP A 147 2.76 -5.08 14.59
C TRP A 147 1.51 -5.39 15.42
N GLY A 148 0.38 -4.81 15.03
CA GLY A 148 -0.92 -5.14 15.60
C GLY A 148 -1.94 -5.41 14.51
N PHE A 149 -2.81 -6.41 14.73
CA PHE A 149 -3.88 -6.71 13.81
C PHE A 149 -4.82 -5.52 13.63
N SER A 150 -5.03 -5.11 12.38
CA SER A 150 -5.99 -4.07 11.99
C SER A 150 -7.28 -4.69 11.42
N THR A 151 -7.13 -5.75 10.63
CA THR A 151 -8.26 -6.46 10.02
C THR A 151 -8.10 -7.98 10.18
N LEU A 152 -9.20 -8.68 10.45
CA LEU A 152 -9.23 -10.13 10.63
C LEU A 152 -10.49 -10.71 9.96
N TYR A 153 -10.33 -11.81 9.23
CA TYR A 153 -11.45 -12.57 8.67
C TYR A 153 -11.13 -14.06 8.58
N PRO A 154 -12.04 -14.97 8.95
CA PRO A 154 -13.28 -14.75 9.71
C PRO A 154 -13.07 -13.99 11.02
N ILE A 155 -14.11 -13.27 11.48
CA ILE A 155 -14.00 -12.38 12.63
C ILE A 155 -13.72 -13.19 13.90
N VAL A 156 -12.59 -12.88 14.53
CA VAL A 156 -12.14 -13.43 15.81
C VAL A 156 -11.53 -12.28 16.63
N LYS A 157 -11.54 -12.40 17.96
CA LYS A 157 -10.96 -11.37 18.83
C LYS A 157 -9.47 -11.68 19.03
N PRO A 158 -8.56 -10.76 18.69
CA PRO A 158 -7.15 -10.92 19.03
C PRO A 158 -6.97 -10.82 20.55
N ALA A 159 -6.00 -11.55 21.08
CA ALA A 159 -5.57 -11.51 22.46
C ALA A 159 -4.14 -10.95 22.54
N ILE A 160 -3.83 -10.22 23.61
CA ILE A 160 -2.46 -9.82 23.90
C ILE A 160 -1.84 -10.84 24.84
N VAL A 161 -0.77 -11.50 24.40
CA VAL A 161 -0.04 -12.51 25.18
C VAL A 161 1.41 -12.08 25.25
N SER A 162 1.90 -11.78 26.45
CA SER A 162 3.29 -11.33 26.67
C SER A 162 3.69 -10.13 25.79
N GLY A 163 2.80 -9.14 25.66
CA GLY A 163 3.02 -7.94 24.84
C GLY A 163 2.89 -8.13 23.33
N LYS A 164 2.56 -9.35 22.87
CA LYS A 164 2.38 -9.69 21.46
C LYS A 164 0.90 -9.86 21.11
N SER A 165 0.50 -9.39 19.93
CA SER A 165 -0.86 -9.60 19.44
C SER A 165 -0.98 -10.99 18.83
N ARG A 166 -1.96 -11.77 19.29
CA ARG A 166 -2.17 -13.17 18.91
C ARG A 166 -3.61 -13.39 18.48
N VAL A 167 -3.81 -14.18 17.44
CA VAL A 167 -5.13 -14.58 16.96
C VAL A 167 -5.14 -16.08 16.68
N MET A 168 -6.29 -16.72 16.91
CA MET A 168 -6.48 -18.13 16.63
C MET A 168 -7.81 -18.37 15.91
N TRP A 169 -7.76 -19.12 14.82
CA TRP A 169 -8.94 -19.68 14.15
C TRP A 169 -9.04 -21.17 14.40
N GLN A 170 -10.28 -21.66 14.45
CA GLN A 170 -10.61 -23.08 14.39
C GLN A 170 -11.47 -23.29 13.16
N VAL A 171 -11.00 -24.12 12.23
CA VAL A 171 -11.67 -24.37 10.95
C VAL A 171 -11.71 -25.85 10.62
N SER A 172 -12.69 -26.26 9.83
CA SER A 172 -12.67 -27.53 9.13
C SER A 172 -12.31 -27.30 7.67
N VAL A 173 -11.20 -27.88 7.22
CA VAL A 173 -10.73 -27.81 5.84
C VAL A 173 -11.42 -28.91 5.03
N CYS A 174 -12.13 -28.54 3.97
CA CYS A 174 -12.73 -29.49 3.03
C CYS A 174 -11.75 -29.84 1.89
N PRO A 175 -11.90 -31.01 1.22
CA PRO A 175 -11.01 -31.43 0.14
C PRO A 175 -10.93 -30.49 -1.07
N ASP A 176 -11.94 -29.64 -1.25
CA ASP A 176 -11.99 -28.61 -2.30
C ASP A 176 -11.28 -27.31 -1.91
N GLY A 177 -10.72 -27.23 -0.69
CA GLY A 177 -10.08 -26.03 -0.13
C GLY A 177 -11.05 -25.08 0.58
N THR A 178 -12.35 -25.39 0.64
CA THR A 178 -13.31 -24.60 1.41
C THR A 178 -13.03 -24.75 2.91
N LEU A 179 -13.02 -23.63 3.65
CA LEU A 179 -12.91 -23.60 5.10
C LEU A 179 -14.28 -23.40 5.73
N GLU A 180 -14.68 -24.32 6.60
CA GLU A 180 -15.90 -24.22 7.41
C GLU A 180 -15.55 -23.77 8.83
N THR A 181 -16.18 -22.71 9.32
CA THR A 181 -16.00 -22.23 10.70
C THR A 181 -17.30 -21.64 11.26
N LEU A 182 -17.25 -21.08 12.47
CA LEU A 182 -18.33 -20.29 13.04
C LEU A 182 -18.03 -18.81 12.86
N GLY A 183 -18.99 -18.06 12.32
CA GLY A 183 -18.93 -16.60 12.28
C GLY A 183 -19.16 -15.98 13.66
N ALA A 184 -19.02 -14.65 13.75
CA ALA A 184 -19.14 -13.91 15.01
C ALA A 184 -20.49 -14.10 15.75
N SER A 185 -21.56 -14.40 15.02
CA SER A 185 -22.90 -14.69 15.55
C SER A 185 -23.09 -16.16 15.97
N GLY A 186 -22.07 -17.01 15.82
CA GLY A 186 -22.16 -18.46 16.02
C GLY A 186 -22.79 -19.21 14.86
N THR A 187 -23.12 -18.54 13.74
CA THR A 187 -23.64 -19.21 12.53
C THR A 187 -22.51 -19.86 11.73
N LYS A 188 -22.80 -20.98 11.06
CA LYS A 188 -21.83 -21.59 10.13
C LYS A 188 -21.44 -20.61 9.03
N LEU A 189 -20.14 -20.50 8.79
CA LEU A 189 -19.53 -19.67 7.76
C LEU A 189 -18.66 -20.55 6.88
N GLN A 190 -18.68 -20.30 5.57
CA GLN A 190 -17.76 -20.87 4.61
C GLN A 190 -16.92 -19.75 4.01
N CYS A 191 -15.61 -19.97 3.91
CA CYS A 191 -14.67 -19.03 3.31
C CYS A 191 -13.56 -19.78 2.58
N SER A 192 -12.90 -19.11 1.64
CA SER A 192 -11.81 -19.73 0.86
C SER A 192 -10.45 -19.67 1.56
N TYR A 193 -10.28 -18.77 2.52
CA TYR A 193 -9.03 -18.55 3.25
C TYR A 193 -9.28 -17.81 4.56
N LEU A 194 -8.29 -17.89 5.45
CA LEU A 194 -8.17 -16.98 6.59
C LEU A 194 -7.39 -15.74 6.17
N PHE A 195 -7.70 -14.60 6.75
CA PHE A 195 -7.17 -13.31 6.35
C PHE A 195 -6.85 -12.47 7.57
N TRP A 196 -5.70 -11.80 7.50
CA TRP A 196 -5.33 -10.78 8.46
C TRP A 196 -4.61 -9.63 7.79
N GLU A 197 -4.64 -8.46 8.42
CA GLU A 197 -3.81 -7.29 8.13
C GLU A 197 -3.19 -6.80 9.44
N ALA A 198 -2.01 -6.19 9.34
CA ALA A 198 -1.36 -5.61 10.50
C ALA A 198 -0.79 -4.22 10.21
N GLU A 199 -0.87 -3.35 11.21
CA GLU A 199 -0.30 -2.02 11.18
C GLU A 199 0.98 -1.97 12.02
N ALA A 200 2.00 -1.28 11.50
CA ALA A 200 3.24 -1.01 12.21
C ALA A 200 3.09 0.14 13.20
N PHE A 201 3.29 -0.17 14.48
CA PHE A 201 3.33 0.85 15.52
C PHE A 201 4.72 1.48 15.54
N ALA A 202 4.82 2.79 15.38
CA ALA A 202 6.07 3.50 15.67
C ALA A 202 6.16 3.72 17.19
N ASP A 203 6.88 2.86 17.92
CA ASP A 203 7.37 3.27 19.22
C ASP A 203 8.64 4.10 19.01
N GLY A 204 8.73 5.27 19.66
CA GLY A 204 9.92 6.14 19.58
C GLY A 204 11.21 5.49 20.09
N CYS A 205 11.11 4.25 20.57
CA CYS A 205 12.22 3.34 20.78
C CYS A 205 12.48 2.62 19.46
N VAL A 206 13.45 3.09 18.67
CA VAL A 206 14.16 2.17 17.78
C VAL A 206 14.76 1.14 18.72
N ALA A 207 14.10 -0.01 18.91
CA ALA A 207 14.57 -1.02 19.84
C ALA A 207 16.04 -1.33 19.45
N PRO A 208 17.02 -1.07 20.33
CA PRO A 208 18.43 -1.28 20.03
C PRO A 208 18.78 -2.79 20.03
N GLU A 209 17.82 -3.64 19.70
CA GLU A 209 17.89 -5.10 19.78
C GLU A 209 17.99 -5.77 18.40
N TYR A 210 18.02 -4.98 17.31
CA TYR A 210 18.15 -5.50 15.94
C TYR A 210 19.51 -5.14 15.33
N SER A 211 20.57 -5.56 16.00
CA SER A 211 21.93 -5.59 15.47
C SER A 211 22.04 -6.64 14.37
N ALA A 212 22.33 -6.24 13.12
CA ALA A 212 22.85 -7.03 11.98
C ALA A 212 22.18 -8.37 11.55
N ASP A 213 21.34 -9.00 12.38
CA ASP A 213 20.82 -10.37 12.26
C ASP A 213 19.29 -10.43 12.02
N TYR A 214 18.63 -9.27 11.94
CA TYR A 214 17.20 -9.13 11.64
C TYR A 214 17.00 -8.52 10.23
N PRO A 215 16.75 -9.35 9.19
CA PRO A 215 16.64 -8.83 7.84
C PRO A 215 15.31 -8.13 7.56
N PHE A 216 14.18 -8.52 8.17
CA PHE A 216 12.88 -7.87 7.97
C PHE A 216 12.36 -7.20 9.27
N ASN A 217 12.24 -5.87 9.27
CA ASN A 217 11.62 -5.07 10.33
C ASN A 217 10.40 -4.34 9.74
N PRO A 218 9.18 -4.57 10.25
CA PRO A 218 8.00 -3.89 9.72
C PRO A 218 7.88 -2.40 10.01
N GLN A 219 8.54 -1.89 11.06
CA GLN A 219 8.56 -0.45 11.35
C GLN A 219 9.50 0.30 10.40
N SER A 220 10.52 -0.38 9.89
CA SER A 220 11.51 0.17 8.98
C SER A 220 11.90 -0.87 7.93
N PRO A 221 10.98 -1.20 7.01
CA PRO A 221 11.21 -2.24 6.04
C PRO A 221 12.17 -1.75 4.96
N HIS A 222 13.23 -2.52 4.75
CA HIS A 222 14.17 -2.28 3.68
C HIS A 222 13.96 -3.33 2.59
N LEU A 223 13.99 -2.90 1.32
CA LEU A 223 13.97 -3.83 0.18
C LEU A 223 15.23 -4.70 0.09
N CYS A 224 16.34 -4.28 0.71
CA CYS A 224 17.62 -5.00 0.67
C CYS A 224 17.76 -5.92 1.89
N LEU A 225 16.98 -7.00 1.92
CA LEU A 225 16.96 -7.93 3.07
C LEU A 225 18.23 -8.79 3.18
N LYS A 226 19.00 -8.92 2.10
CA LYS A 226 20.37 -9.48 1.97
C LYS A 226 20.74 -9.52 0.47
N GLY A 227 21.82 -8.86 0.04
CA GLY A 227 22.34 -8.96 -1.35
C GLY A 227 22.21 -7.67 -2.21
N PRO A 228 22.27 -7.78 -3.55
CA PRO A 228 22.31 -6.63 -4.47
C PRO A 228 21.08 -5.72 -4.32
N PRO A 229 21.11 -4.47 -4.86
CA PRO A 229 19.98 -3.54 -4.73
C PRO A 229 18.67 -4.15 -5.24
N ALA A 230 17.56 -3.66 -4.68
CA ALA A 230 16.21 -4.07 -5.04
C ALA A 230 16.00 -4.23 -6.56
N HIS A 231 15.19 -5.21 -6.97
CA HIS A 231 14.88 -5.39 -8.39
C HIS A 231 13.91 -4.32 -8.84
N ILE A 232 14.14 -3.72 -10.01
CA ILE A 232 13.34 -2.58 -10.49
C ILE A 232 12.81 -2.89 -11.88
N LEU A 233 11.49 -2.85 -12.04
CA LEU A 233 10.80 -3.03 -13.30
C LEU A 233 9.83 -1.88 -13.55
N SER A 234 9.68 -1.47 -14.81
CA SER A 234 8.55 -0.63 -15.19
C SER A 234 7.23 -1.33 -14.88
N PHE A 235 6.17 -0.57 -14.65
CA PHE A 235 4.83 -1.11 -14.39
C PHE A 235 4.41 -2.18 -15.43
N ASP A 236 4.63 -1.88 -16.72
CA ASP A 236 4.24 -2.77 -17.83
C ASP A 236 5.00 -4.11 -17.82
N ASN A 237 6.25 -4.12 -17.36
CA ASN A 237 7.04 -5.34 -17.24
C ASN A 237 6.82 -6.04 -15.90
N PHE A 238 6.48 -5.29 -14.84
CA PHE A 238 6.35 -5.78 -13.49
C PHE A 238 5.16 -6.74 -13.34
N LEU A 239 3.96 -6.38 -13.82
CA LEU A 239 2.77 -7.23 -13.62
C LEU A 239 2.90 -8.61 -14.28
N PRO A 240 3.30 -8.72 -15.57
CA PRO A 240 3.51 -10.03 -16.19
C PRO A 240 4.64 -10.83 -15.52
N TYR A 241 5.71 -10.15 -15.09
CA TYR A 241 6.79 -10.79 -14.36
C TYR A 241 6.33 -11.32 -12.99
N LEU A 242 5.57 -10.53 -12.22
CA LEU A 242 5.04 -10.92 -10.92
C LEU A 242 4.11 -12.14 -11.05
N ASP A 243 3.20 -12.18 -12.04
CA ASP A 243 2.35 -13.35 -12.27
C ASP A 243 3.16 -14.63 -12.53
N LYS A 244 4.20 -14.53 -13.39
CA LYS A 244 5.12 -15.65 -13.65
C LYS A 244 5.82 -16.10 -12.36
N VAL A 245 6.37 -15.17 -11.57
CA VAL A 245 7.04 -15.50 -10.30
C VAL A 245 6.08 -16.21 -9.36
N LEU A 246 4.88 -15.65 -9.12
CA LEU A 246 3.88 -16.27 -8.25
C LEU A 246 3.47 -17.67 -8.75
N GLN A 247 3.43 -17.90 -10.07
CA GLN A 247 3.20 -19.23 -10.63
C GLN A 247 4.33 -20.20 -10.28
N THR A 248 5.60 -19.78 -10.36
CA THR A 248 6.74 -20.61 -9.93
C THR A 248 6.69 -20.94 -8.44
N LEU A 249 6.13 -20.04 -7.63
CA LEU A 249 5.92 -20.20 -6.19
C LEU A 249 4.66 -21.02 -5.84
N THR A 250 4.08 -21.72 -6.81
CA THR A 250 2.94 -22.64 -6.67
C THR A 250 1.56 -22.00 -6.43
N LEU A 251 1.43 -20.68 -6.54
CA LEU A 251 0.11 -20.03 -6.45
C LEU A 251 -0.77 -20.41 -7.65
N THR A 252 -1.99 -20.85 -7.37
CA THR A 252 -3.02 -21.15 -8.38
C THR A 252 -3.46 -19.88 -9.14
N PRO A 253 -4.06 -19.98 -10.33
CA PRO A 253 -4.56 -18.80 -11.06
C PRO A 253 -5.48 -17.90 -10.23
N ALA A 254 -6.34 -18.49 -9.38
CA ALA A 254 -7.21 -17.73 -8.48
C ALA A 254 -6.40 -16.94 -7.45
N MET A 255 -5.46 -17.60 -6.75
CA MET A 255 -4.60 -16.95 -5.76
C MET A 255 -3.76 -15.81 -6.37
N ARG A 256 -3.18 -16.01 -7.57
CA ARG A 256 -2.40 -14.97 -8.26
C ARG A 256 -3.25 -13.79 -8.68
N THR A 257 -4.45 -14.04 -9.19
CA THR A 257 -5.41 -12.98 -9.52
C THR A 257 -5.74 -12.16 -8.29
N GLU A 258 -6.04 -12.82 -7.16
CA GLU A 258 -6.33 -12.12 -5.91
C GLU A 258 -5.13 -11.33 -5.36
N PHE A 259 -3.92 -11.88 -5.48
CA PHE A 259 -2.67 -11.21 -5.11
C PHE A 259 -2.51 -9.91 -5.90
N ILE A 260 -2.57 -10.02 -7.24
CA ILE A 260 -2.36 -8.90 -8.15
C ILE A 260 -3.45 -7.85 -7.97
N VAL A 261 -4.73 -8.25 -7.95
CA VAL A 261 -5.87 -7.32 -7.84
C VAL A 261 -5.84 -6.54 -6.53
N TYR A 262 -5.44 -7.17 -5.42
CA TYR A 262 -5.34 -6.47 -4.14
C TYR A 262 -4.28 -5.36 -4.18
N TRP A 263 -3.10 -5.62 -4.75
CA TRP A 263 -1.99 -4.66 -4.81
C TRP A 263 -2.00 -3.74 -6.03
N LEU A 264 -2.82 -4.03 -7.05
CA LEU A 264 -2.89 -3.27 -8.30
C LEU A 264 -3.12 -1.75 -8.07
N PRO A 265 -4.01 -1.31 -7.15
CA PRO A 265 -4.16 0.12 -6.86
C PRO A 265 -2.85 0.79 -6.42
N ASN A 266 -2.05 0.14 -5.57
CA ASN A 266 -0.75 0.66 -5.12
C ASN A 266 0.26 0.72 -6.28
N PHE A 267 0.33 -0.34 -7.09
CA PHE A 267 1.18 -0.36 -8.28
C PHE A 267 0.82 0.74 -9.28
N MET A 268 -0.49 1.00 -9.47
CA MET A 268 -0.97 2.08 -10.33
C MET A 268 -0.61 3.45 -9.76
N LYS A 269 -0.77 3.67 -8.45
CA LYS A 269 -0.34 4.93 -7.81
C LYS A 269 1.16 5.20 -8.02
N ILE A 270 2.00 4.18 -7.86
CA ILE A 270 3.45 4.27 -8.14
C ILE A 270 3.69 4.67 -9.60
N ARG A 271 3.04 3.99 -10.55
CA ARG A 271 3.13 4.30 -11.99
C ARG A 271 2.67 5.72 -12.30
N ASP A 272 1.57 6.17 -11.73
CA ASP A 272 0.96 7.48 -11.99
C ASP A 272 1.83 8.63 -11.46
N ARG A 273 2.60 8.38 -10.40
CA ARG A 273 3.72 9.25 -9.94
C ARG A 273 4.95 9.18 -10.86
N GLY A 274 4.87 8.41 -11.94
CA GLY A 274 5.93 8.21 -12.91
C GLY A 274 7.06 7.30 -12.43
N GLN A 275 6.86 6.50 -11.39
CA GLN A 275 7.89 5.63 -10.84
C GLN A 275 7.82 4.23 -11.45
N ASP A 276 8.97 3.57 -11.49
CA ASP A 276 9.07 2.12 -11.68
C ASP A 276 8.87 1.43 -10.32
N ILE A 277 8.62 0.13 -10.34
CA ILE A 277 8.37 -0.67 -9.14
C ILE A 277 9.67 -1.34 -8.72
N ALA A 278 10.19 -0.94 -7.56
CA ALA A 278 11.25 -1.66 -6.87
C ALA A 278 10.65 -2.70 -5.93
N PHE A 279 11.11 -3.94 -5.96
CA PHE A 279 10.51 -5.03 -5.20
C PHE A 279 11.52 -6.12 -4.79
N ASP A 280 11.14 -6.88 -3.77
CA ASP A 280 11.77 -8.13 -3.35
C ASP A 280 10.75 -9.01 -2.60
N PHE A 281 11.11 -10.26 -2.32
CA PHE A 281 10.32 -11.13 -1.45
C PHE A 281 11.05 -11.40 -0.14
N VAL A 282 10.30 -11.35 0.97
CA VAL A 282 10.84 -11.67 2.31
C VAL A 282 11.06 -13.18 2.41
N PRO A 283 12.24 -13.66 2.82
CA PRO A 283 12.44 -15.08 3.12
C PRO A 283 11.47 -15.55 4.20
N GLN A 284 10.87 -16.73 4.02
CA GLN A 284 9.82 -17.18 4.93
C GLN A 284 10.30 -17.34 6.38
N SER A 285 11.57 -17.70 6.58
CA SER A 285 12.20 -17.81 7.89
C SER A 285 12.29 -16.47 8.61
N ASP A 286 12.42 -15.38 7.86
CA ASP A 286 12.48 -14.04 8.41
C ASP A 286 11.08 -13.48 8.65
N PHE A 287 10.13 -13.79 7.78
CA PHE A 287 8.72 -13.48 8.01
C PHE A 287 8.16 -14.20 9.26
N GLN A 288 8.56 -15.45 9.52
CA GLN A 288 8.19 -16.21 10.73
C GLN A 288 8.62 -15.51 12.03
N LYS A 289 9.73 -14.76 12.02
CA LYS A 289 10.21 -14.02 13.21
C LYS A 289 9.31 -12.83 13.56
N VAL A 290 8.60 -12.29 12.58
CA VAL A 290 7.75 -11.11 12.71
C VAL A 290 6.28 -11.49 12.89
N ALA A 291 5.81 -12.45 12.12
CA ALA A 291 4.47 -13.01 12.16
C ALA A 291 4.59 -14.53 12.28
N HIS A 292 4.62 -15.02 13.51
CA HIS A 292 4.74 -16.43 13.81
C HIS A 292 3.44 -17.15 13.44
N LEU A 293 3.49 -18.04 12.47
CA LEU A 293 2.37 -18.88 12.04
C LEU A 293 2.57 -20.29 12.60
N GLU A 294 1.58 -20.79 13.33
CA GLU A 294 1.51 -22.19 13.81
C GLU A 294 0.19 -22.79 13.33
N ILE A 295 0.23 -24.03 12.81
CA ILE A 295 -0.95 -24.73 12.28
C ILE A 295 -0.98 -26.13 12.86
N GLU A 296 -2.10 -26.53 13.45
CA GLU A 296 -2.29 -27.83 14.08
C GLU A 296 -3.53 -28.57 13.53
N PRO A 297 -3.42 -29.82 13.05
CA PRO A 297 -2.18 -30.59 12.95
C PRO A 297 -1.19 -29.96 11.97
N ARG A 298 0.10 -30.21 12.18
CA ARG A 298 1.16 -29.64 11.34
C ARG A 298 0.99 -30.02 9.86
N PRO A 299 0.96 -29.04 8.93
CA PRO A 299 1.02 -29.31 7.49
C PRO A 299 2.33 -30.00 7.09
N ASP A 300 2.26 -30.88 6.10
CA ASP A 300 3.41 -31.51 5.46
C ASP A 300 4.30 -30.45 4.78
N THR A 301 3.68 -29.40 4.22
CA THR A 301 4.41 -28.28 3.61
C THR A 301 3.71 -26.95 3.86
N VAL A 302 4.50 -25.92 4.13
CA VAL A 302 4.06 -24.54 4.27
C VAL A 302 4.85 -23.67 3.30
N ALA A 303 4.17 -22.81 2.54
CA ALA A 303 4.78 -21.79 1.72
C ALA A 303 4.25 -20.41 2.11
N ARG A 304 5.16 -19.48 2.44
CA ARG A 304 4.82 -18.10 2.79
C ARG A 304 5.46 -17.13 1.80
N VAL A 305 4.64 -16.42 1.03
CA VAL A 305 5.08 -15.48 -0.01
C VAL A 305 4.73 -14.06 0.42
N PHE A 306 5.74 -13.28 0.82
CA PHE A 306 5.50 -11.90 1.25
C PHE A 306 6.27 -10.91 0.37
N LEU A 307 5.54 -10.16 -0.46
CA LEU A 307 6.11 -9.15 -1.36
C LEU A 307 6.37 -7.85 -0.62
N ILE A 308 7.55 -7.30 -0.76
CA ILE A 308 7.83 -5.91 -0.37
C ILE A 308 8.12 -5.10 -1.62
N PHE A 309 7.55 -3.90 -1.71
CA PHE A 309 7.70 -3.06 -2.91
C PHE A 309 7.64 -1.56 -2.59
N ARG A 310 8.17 -0.73 -3.47
CA ARG A 310 8.00 0.74 -3.44
C ARG A 310 8.20 1.35 -4.83
N GLY A 311 7.86 2.63 -4.96
CA GLY A 311 8.25 3.43 -6.11
C GLY A 311 9.76 3.73 -6.17
N ALA A 312 10.34 3.59 -7.35
CA ALA A 312 11.72 3.96 -7.65
C ALA A 312 11.81 4.74 -8.95
N PHE A 313 12.74 5.68 -9.04
CA PHE A 313 12.99 6.42 -10.28
C PHE A 313 14.03 5.73 -11.15
N LYS A 314 13.84 5.79 -12.47
CA LYS A 314 14.61 5.14 -13.55
C LYS A 314 16.15 5.30 -13.52
N GLN A 315 16.71 6.20 -12.71
CA GLN A 315 18.16 6.39 -12.57
C GLN A 315 18.76 5.75 -11.32
N THR A 316 18.07 4.78 -10.73
CA THR A 316 18.62 4.00 -9.62
C THR A 316 19.68 3.01 -10.15
N HIS A 317 20.93 3.19 -9.72
CA HIS A 317 22.03 2.26 -10.02
C HIS A 317 21.65 0.82 -9.61
N GLY A 318 21.93 -0.18 -10.46
CA GLY A 318 21.72 -1.60 -10.15
C GLY A 318 20.50 -2.26 -10.81
N GLN A 319 19.88 -1.61 -11.80
CA GLN A 319 18.75 -2.16 -12.54
C GLN A 319 19.17 -3.42 -13.32
N LYS A 320 18.63 -4.58 -12.91
CA LYS A 320 18.77 -5.83 -13.66
C LYS A 320 17.90 -5.78 -14.91
N THR A 321 18.38 -6.38 -15.98
CA THR A 321 17.58 -6.69 -17.16
C THR A 321 16.47 -7.69 -16.82
N LEU A 322 15.39 -7.70 -17.60
CA LEU A 322 14.31 -8.68 -17.43
C LEU A 322 14.84 -10.12 -17.47
N ALA A 323 15.81 -10.40 -18.36
CA ALA A 323 16.43 -11.72 -18.48
C ALA A 323 17.20 -12.13 -17.20
N GLU A 324 17.91 -11.20 -16.57
CA GLU A 324 18.59 -11.46 -15.29
C GLU A 324 17.63 -11.68 -14.13
N LEU A 325 16.44 -11.05 -14.18
CA LEU A 325 15.38 -11.28 -13.21
C LEU A 325 14.70 -12.63 -13.43
N GLU A 326 14.44 -13.00 -14.68
CA GLU A 326 13.86 -14.31 -15.04
C GLU A 326 14.79 -15.48 -14.67
N ALA A 327 16.09 -15.24 -14.50
CA ALA A 327 17.05 -16.24 -14.02
C ALA A 327 17.05 -16.45 -12.49
N ILE A 328 16.31 -15.65 -11.72
CA ILE A 328 16.28 -15.77 -10.26
C ILE A 328 15.42 -16.97 -9.83
N ASP A 329 16.03 -17.89 -9.08
CA ASP A 329 15.29 -18.93 -8.36
C ASP A 329 14.64 -18.34 -7.09
N TRP A 330 13.43 -17.82 -7.27
CA TRP A 330 12.65 -17.24 -6.17
C TRP A 330 12.28 -18.26 -5.10
N SER A 331 11.99 -19.51 -5.49
CA SER A 331 11.69 -20.56 -4.52
C SER A 331 12.86 -20.80 -3.57
N ALA A 332 14.08 -20.94 -4.10
CA ALA A 332 15.28 -21.10 -3.28
C ALA A 332 15.58 -19.86 -2.44
N ARG A 333 15.41 -18.66 -3.00
CA ARG A 333 15.65 -17.40 -2.29
C ARG A 333 14.68 -17.16 -1.14
N ILE A 334 13.40 -17.48 -1.33
CA ILE A 334 12.36 -17.34 -0.29
C ILE A 334 12.41 -18.52 0.69
N GLY A 335 12.88 -19.69 0.23
CA GLY A 335 12.97 -20.93 0.99
C GLY A 335 11.71 -21.80 0.89
N ILE A 336 11.02 -21.80 -0.25
CA ILE A 336 9.77 -22.54 -0.48
C ILE A 336 10.05 -23.93 -1.06
N ASP A 337 9.50 -24.97 -0.43
CA ASP A 337 9.49 -26.34 -0.97
C ASP A 337 8.40 -26.47 -2.05
N VAL A 338 8.78 -26.21 -3.30
CA VAL A 338 7.89 -26.31 -4.47
C VAL A 338 7.41 -27.73 -4.72
N ALA A 339 8.22 -28.75 -4.40
CA ALA A 339 7.85 -30.15 -4.63
C ALA A 339 6.76 -30.57 -3.64
N GLY A 340 6.98 -30.31 -2.34
CA GLY A 340 5.99 -30.56 -1.29
C GLY A 340 4.69 -29.77 -1.54
N MET A 341 4.79 -28.50 -1.95
CA MET A 341 3.60 -27.70 -2.28
C MET A 341 2.83 -28.22 -3.50
N LYS A 342 3.42 -29.00 -4.40
CA LYS A 342 2.73 -29.61 -5.55
C LYS A 342 2.11 -30.98 -5.23
N ASP A 343 2.46 -31.59 -4.10
CA ASP A 343 1.91 -32.88 -3.71
C ASP A 343 0.48 -32.74 -3.17
N THR A 344 -0.50 -32.92 -4.05
CA THR A 344 -1.92 -32.82 -3.68
C THR A 344 -2.41 -33.95 -2.76
N GLY A 345 -1.59 -34.98 -2.52
CA GLY A 345 -1.87 -36.05 -1.58
C GLY A 345 -1.56 -35.71 -0.12
N THR A 346 -1.11 -34.49 0.17
CA THR A 346 -0.65 -34.06 1.49
C THR A 346 -1.42 -32.84 2.01
N PHE A 347 -1.36 -32.61 3.33
CA PHE A 347 -1.90 -31.40 3.94
C PHE A 347 -0.91 -30.25 3.81
N ARG A 348 -1.31 -29.18 3.12
CA ARG A 348 -0.44 -28.05 2.77
C ARG A 348 -1.08 -26.73 3.19
N ALA A 349 -0.23 -25.74 3.49
CA ALA A 349 -0.66 -24.37 3.73
C ALA A 349 0.09 -23.38 2.84
N LEU A 350 -0.64 -22.44 2.24
CA LEU A 350 -0.06 -21.34 1.48
C LEU A 350 -0.53 -20.03 2.08
N GLU A 351 0.41 -19.21 2.53
CA GLU A 351 0.15 -17.82 2.91
C GLU A 351 0.79 -16.90 1.88
N TRP A 352 0.05 -15.89 1.41
CA TRP A 352 0.64 -14.80 0.67
C TRP A 352 0.22 -13.45 1.24
N GLY A 353 1.09 -12.45 1.16
CA GLY A 353 0.81 -11.08 1.57
C GLY A 353 1.82 -10.12 0.99
N GLY A 354 1.81 -8.87 1.45
CA GLY A 354 2.86 -7.93 1.10
C GLY A 354 2.82 -6.62 1.87
N MET A 355 3.69 -5.70 1.49
CA MET A 355 3.76 -4.36 2.08
C MET A 355 4.37 -3.38 1.09
N GLU A 356 3.72 -2.23 0.94
CA GLU A 356 4.34 -1.06 0.32
C GLU A 356 5.25 -0.38 1.34
N VAL A 357 6.53 -0.18 0.96
CA VAL A 357 7.49 0.58 1.74
C VAL A 357 7.33 2.06 1.40
N ILE A 358 6.67 2.79 2.29
CA ILE A 358 6.52 4.25 2.17
C ILE A 358 7.81 4.89 2.72
N THR A 359 8.50 5.66 1.88
CA THR A 359 9.63 6.47 2.32
C THR A 359 9.05 7.79 2.80
N VAL A 360 9.18 8.07 4.10
CA VAL A 360 8.72 9.32 4.74
C VAL A 360 9.73 10.42 4.50
#